data_AF-A0A523NAL5-F1
#
_entry.id   AF-A0A523NAL5-F1
#
_cell.length_a   1.000
_cell.length_b   1.000
_cell.length_c   1.000
_cell.angle_alpha   90.00
_cell.angle_beta   90.00
_cell.angle_gamma   90.00
#
_symmetry.space_group_name_H-M   'P 1'
#
loop_
_entity.id
_entity.type
_entity.pdbx_description
1 polymer ?
#
loop_
_entity_poly.entity_id
_entity_poly.type
_entity_poly.pdbx_seq_one_letter_code
_entity_poly.pdbx_strand_id
1 'polypeptide(L)'
;MRKTGSLIIERDKIELTDSQNSMINSGWGEGIIINTIVEKITYLSDGLKVKGYVAYPRDTSIKYPCIIWNRGGIGNRGIIDSFTARGLFGQLASWGYVVFASQYRGNDGGEGKD
;
A
#
# COMPACT_ATOMS: atom_id res chain seq x y z
N MET A 1 9.67 28.52 8.29
CA MET A 1 8.45 27.78 7.94
C MET A 1 8.80 26.74 6.89
N ARG A 2 8.88 25.45 7.22
CA ARG A 2 9.06 24.41 6.19
C ARG A 2 7.73 24.28 5.43
N LYS A 3 7.72 24.64 4.15
CA LYS A 3 6.70 24.15 3.22
C LYS A 3 6.88 22.63 3.18
N THR A 4 6.13 21.90 3.98
CA THR A 4 6.13 20.44 3.98
C THR A 4 5.45 19.99 2.69
N GLY A 5 6.25 19.88 1.62
CA GLY A 5 5.85 19.09 0.46
C GLY A 5 5.48 17.68 0.90
N SER A 6 4.63 17.01 0.13
CA SER A 6 4.27 15.61 0.37
C SER A 6 5.54 14.78 0.57
N LEU A 7 5.60 13.99 1.65
CA LEU A 7 6.69 13.05 1.87
C LEU A 7 6.58 11.83 0.96
N ILE A 8 5.40 11.55 0.40
CA ILE A 8 5.21 10.56 -0.66
C ILE A 8 5.56 11.24 -1.99
N ILE A 9 6.60 10.74 -2.65
CA ILE A 9 7.20 11.33 -3.84
C ILE A 9 6.86 10.58 -5.14
N GLU A 10 6.46 9.30 -5.04
CA GLU A 10 5.99 8.48 -6.16
C GLU A 10 4.77 7.67 -5.72
N ARG A 11 3.82 7.49 -6.64
CA ARG A 11 2.61 6.68 -6.47
C ARG A 11 2.28 5.97 -7.77
N ASP A 12 2.23 4.64 -7.71
CA ASP A 12 1.85 3.78 -8.83
C ASP A 12 0.66 2.94 -8.42
N LYS A 13 -0.49 3.17 -9.05
CA LYS A 13 -1.69 2.38 -8.79
C LYS A 13 -1.45 0.92 -9.20
N ILE A 14 -1.80 -0.01 -8.33
CA ILE A 14 -1.70 -1.43 -8.62
C ILE A 14 -2.83 -1.82 -9.56
N GLU A 15 -2.47 -2.11 -10.79
CA GLU A 15 -3.32 -2.80 -11.76
C GLU A 15 -2.90 -4.26 -11.82
N LEU A 16 -3.84 -5.17 -11.60
CA LEU A 16 -3.63 -6.61 -11.70
C LEU A 16 -4.15 -7.13 -13.04
N THR A 17 -3.65 -8.29 -13.46
CA THR A 17 -4.22 -9.03 -14.61
C THR A 17 -5.65 -9.50 -14.33
N ASP A 18 -6.41 -9.79 -15.38
CA ASP A 18 -7.80 -10.28 -15.25
C ASP A 18 -7.90 -11.58 -14.44
N SER A 19 -6.92 -12.47 -14.60
CA SER A 19 -6.81 -13.71 -13.82
C SER A 19 -6.63 -13.41 -12.33
N GLN A 20 -5.71 -12.51 -11.99
CA GLN A 20 -5.49 -12.08 -10.61
C GLN A 20 -6.70 -11.34 -10.03
N ASN A 21 -7.37 -10.49 -10.80
CA ASN A 21 -8.61 -9.84 -10.37
C ASN A 21 -9.71 -10.88 -10.08
N SER A 22 -9.83 -11.91 -10.91
CA SER A 22 -10.75 -13.02 -10.67
C SER A 22 -10.42 -13.78 -9.39
N MET A 23 -9.14 -13.99 -9.09
CA MET A 23 -8.69 -14.58 -7.81
C MET A 23 -9.03 -13.69 -6.62
N ILE A 24 -8.80 -12.38 -6.70
CA ILE A 24 -9.17 -11.44 -5.64
C ILE A 24 -10.68 -11.47 -5.40
N ASN A 25 -11.48 -11.42 -6.46
CA ASN A 25 -12.94 -11.44 -6.37
C ASN A 25 -13.43 -12.71 -5.65
N SER A 26 -12.95 -13.88 -6.06
CA SER A 26 -13.35 -15.16 -5.45
C SER A 26 -12.88 -15.32 -4.01
N GLY A 27 -11.70 -14.79 -3.65
CA GLY A 27 -11.12 -14.94 -2.32
C GLY A 27 -11.65 -13.94 -1.28
N TRP A 28 -11.94 -12.71 -1.70
CA TRP A 28 -12.21 -11.61 -0.78
C TRP A 28 -13.40 -10.70 -1.17
N GLY A 29 -13.99 -10.93 -2.35
CA GLY A 29 -15.18 -10.22 -2.83
C GLY A 29 -14.90 -9.03 -3.76
N GLU A 30 -15.91 -8.71 -4.58
CA GLU A 30 -15.84 -7.68 -5.63
C GLU A 30 -15.60 -6.27 -5.08
N GLY A 31 -16.03 -6.02 -3.83
CA GLY A 31 -15.91 -4.71 -3.18
C GLY A 31 -14.46 -4.24 -3.08
N ILE A 32 -13.49 -5.15 -3.06
CA ILE A 32 -12.07 -4.80 -3.13
C ILE A 32 -11.75 -4.15 -4.47
N ILE A 33 -12.16 -4.77 -5.58
CA ILE A 33 -11.84 -4.31 -6.94
C ILE A 33 -12.54 -2.97 -7.22
N ILE A 34 -13.82 -2.91 -6.86
CA ILE A 34 -14.71 -1.79 -7.20
C ILE A 34 -14.49 -0.61 -6.26
N ASN A 35 -14.43 -0.82 -4.94
CA ASN A 35 -14.56 0.28 -3.97
C ASN A 35 -13.23 0.75 -3.37
N THR A 36 -12.09 0.14 -3.73
CA THR A 36 -10.80 0.48 -3.12
C THR A 36 -9.73 0.76 -4.16
N ILE A 37 -8.74 1.56 -3.77
CA ILE A 37 -7.52 1.80 -4.52
C ILE A 37 -6.35 1.32 -3.67
N VAL A 38 -5.40 0.64 -4.30
CA VAL A 38 -4.13 0.27 -3.68
C VAL A 38 -3.02 0.76 -4.60
N GLU A 39 -2.02 1.42 -4.03
CA GLU A 39 -0.90 2.02 -4.75
C GLU A 39 0.41 1.55 -4.13
N LYS A 40 1.40 1.23 -4.96
CA LYS A 40 2.79 1.17 -4.54
C LYS A 40 3.29 2.60 -4.42
N ILE A 41 4.07 2.89 -3.39
CA ILE A 41 4.56 4.23 -3.12
C ILE A 41 6.06 4.25 -2.86
N THR A 42 6.66 5.41 -3.11
CA THR A 42 7.96 5.80 -2.58
C THR A 42 7.78 7.02 -1.70
N TYR A 43 8.29 6.97 -0.48
CA TYR A 43 8.24 8.10 0.45
C TYR A 43 9.61 8.40 1.07
N LEU A 44 9.80 9.64 1.49
CA LEU A 44 11.01 10.10 2.16
C LEU A 44 10.92 9.83 3.66
N SER A 45 11.93 9.13 4.19
CA SER A 45 12.16 8.91 5.61
C SER A 45 13.60 9.26 5.92
N ASP A 46 13.82 10.33 6.69
CA ASP A 46 15.15 10.91 6.97
C ASP A 46 16.00 11.13 5.70
N GLY A 47 15.35 11.59 4.63
CA GLY A 47 16.00 11.83 3.33
C GLY A 47 16.21 10.58 2.47
N LEU A 48 15.90 9.39 2.98
CA LEU A 48 16.01 8.13 2.25
C LEU A 48 14.68 7.79 1.56
N LYS A 49 14.75 7.24 0.34
CA LYS A 49 13.60 6.75 -0.42
C LYS A 49 13.21 5.35 0.05
N VAL A 50 12.09 5.25 0.75
CA VAL A 50 11.55 4.00 1.26
C VAL A 50 10.34 3.58 0.42
N LYS A 51 10.28 2.28 0.07
CA LYS A 51 9.16 1.71 -0.68
C LYS A 51 8.05 1.26 0.28
N GLY A 52 6.82 1.22 -0.22
CA GLY A 52 5.66 0.82 0.56
C GLY A 52 4.41 0.71 -0.28
N TYR A 53 3.29 0.58 0.41
CA TYR A 53 1.96 0.56 -0.18
C TYR A 53 1.03 1.48 0.60
N VAL A 54 0.06 2.06 -0.11
CA VAL A 54 -1.12 2.66 0.52
C VAL A 54 -2.37 2.04 -0.06
N ALA A 55 -3.38 1.82 0.79
CA ALA A 55 -4.71 1.40 0.36
C ALA A 55 -5.76 2.30 0.98
N TYR A 56 -6.81 2.60 0.25
CA TYR A 56 -7.86 3.50 0.73
C TYR A 56 -9.19 3.27 0.00
N PRO A 57 -10.34 3.58 0.64
CA PRO A 57 -11.63 3.59 -0.03
C PRO A 57 -11.64 4.62 -1.17
N ARG A 58 -12.38 4.34 -2.25
CA ARG A 58 -12.61 5.31 -3.32
C ARG A 58 -13.48 6.48 -2.89
N ASP A 59 -14.37 6.25 -1.92
CA ASP A 59 -15.11 7.32 -1.28
C ASP A 59 -14.13 8.20 -0.51
N THR A 60 -14.20 9.50 -0.77
CA THR A 60 -13.34 10.53 -0.15
C THR A 60 -14.16 11.59 0.58
N SER A 61 -15.48 11.37 0.70
CA SER A 61 -16.41 12.29 1.36
C SER A 61 -16.20 12.36 2.88
N ILE A 62 -15.62 11.32 3.47
CA ILE A 62 -15.31 11.24 4.89
C ILE A 62 -13.83 10.97 5.14
N LYS A 63 -13.39 11.25 6.38
CA LYS A 63 -12.06 10.84 6.84
C LYS A 63 -12.14 9.45 7.44
N TYR A 64 -11.27 8.56 6.99
CA TYR A 64 -11.15 7.20 7.52
C TYR A 64 -10.02 7.10 8.54
N PRO A 65 -10.15 6.22 9.55
CA PRO A 65 -9.02 5.84 10.41
C PRO A 65 -7.88 5.22 9.58
N CYS A 66 -6.64 5.44 10.02
CA CYS A 66 -5.45 4.93 9.36
C CYS A 66 -4.84 3.77 10.15
N ILE A 67 -4.57 2.66 9.46
CA ILE A 67 -3.80 1.52 9.94
C ILE A 67 -2.37 1.65 9.41
N ILE A 68 -1.40 1.61 10.32
CA ILE A 68 0.01 1.46 9.96
C ILE A 68 0.33 -0.04 9.97
N TRP A 69 0.65 -0.58 8.81
CA TRP A 69 0.98 -2.00 8.65
C TRP A 69 2.49 -2.21 8.65
N ASN A 70 2.93 -3.03 9.59
CA ASN A 70 4.32 -3.44 9.75
C ASN A 70 4.47 -4.91 9.31
N ARG A 71 5.12 -5.16 8.18
CA ARG A 71 5.40 -6.54 7.72
C ARG A 71 6.36 -7.25 8.67
N GLY A 72 6.19 -8.56 8.82
CA GLY A 72 7.14 -9.42 9.55
C GLY A 72 8.17 -10.05 8.61
N GLY A 73 9.39 -10.32 9.08
CA GLY A 73 10.49 -10.85 8.27
C GLY A 73 11.73 -9.96 8.36
N ILE A 74 12.74 -10.21 7.52
CA ILE A 74 14.02 -9.48 7.54
C ILE A 74 14.52 -9.20 6.13
N GLY A 75 14.95 -7.98 5.86
CA GLY A 75 15.38 -7.56 4.54
C GLY A 75 14.29 -7.83 3.49
N ASN A 76 14.70 -8.37 2.33
CA ASN A 76 13.77 -8.77 1.27
C ASN A 76 12.95 -10.04 1.57
N ARG A 77 13.16 -10.72 2.71
CA ARG A 77 12.34 -11.89 3.07
C ARG A 77 11.02 -11.44 3.71
N GLY A 78 9.92 -11.75 3.04
CA GLY A 78 8.56 -11.38 3.45
C GLY A 78 8.10 -10.03 2.93
N ILE A 79 8.83 -9.44 1.96
CA ILE A 79 8.35 -8.23 1.28
C ILE A 79 6.94 -8.45 0.77
N ILE A 80 6.14 -7.40 0.85
CA ILE A 80 4.78 -7.44 0.32
C ILE A 80 4.90 -7.24 -1.19
N ASP A 81 4.32 -8.14 -1.97
CA ASP A 81 4.18 -7.97 -3.42
C ASP A 81 2.84 -7.29 -3.77
N SER A 82 2.68 -6.88 -5.02
CA SER A 82 1.50 -6.13 -5.47
C SER A 82 0.19 -6.92 -5.40
N PHE A 83 0.21 -8.24 -5.62
CA PHE A 83 -0.98 -9.07 -5.53
C PHE A 83 -1.43 -9.18 -4.06
N THR A 84 -0.48 -9.49 -3.17
CA THR A 84 -0.72 -9.55 -1.72
C THR A 84 -1.20 -8.19 -1.20
N ALA A 85 -0.57 -7.09 -1.60
CA ALA A 85 -0.99 -5.73 -1.22
C ALA A 85 -2.42 -5.44 -1.70
N ARG A 86 -2.74 -5.77 -2.95
CA ARG A 86 -4.07 -5.50 -3.53
C ARG A 86 -5.18 -6.22 -2.79
N GLY A 87 -4.97 -7.49 -2.44
CA GLY A 87 -5.93 -8.30 -1.70
C GLY A 87 -6.03 -7.86 -0.25
N LEU A 88 -4.93 -7.97 0.51
CA LEU A 88 -4.94 -7.76 1.96
C LEU A 88 -5.28 -6.32 2.34
N PHE A 89 -4.63 -5.33 1.74
CA PHE A 89 -4.87 -3.93 2.09
C PHE A 89 -6.13 -3.40 1.42
N GLY A 90 -6.48 -3.93 0.25
CA GLY A 90 -7.79 -3.67 -0.37
C GLY A 90 -8.94 -4.17 0.51
N GLN A 91 -8.80 -5.29 1.20
CA GLN A 91 -9.81 -5.77 2.14
C GLN A 91 -9.97 -4.83 3.34
N LEU A 92 -8.86 -4.40 3.95
CA LEU A 92 -8.92 -3.43 5.04
C LEU A 92 -9.53 -2.10 4.57
N ALA A 93 -9.17 -1.66 3.37
CA ALA A 93 -9.76 -0.48 2.77
C ALA A 93 -11.26 -0.63 2.51
N SER A 94 -11.73 -1.80 2.10
CA SER A 94 -13.16 -2.02 1.87
C SER A 94 -13.99 -1.98 3.15
N TRP A 95 -13.35 -2.15 4.32
CA TRP A 95 -13.95 -1.97 5.64
C TRP A 95 -13.91 -0.53 6.15
N GLY A 96 -13.42 0.43 5.35
CA GLY A 96 -13.37 1.84 5.74
C GLY A 96 -12.10 2.23 6.50
N TYR A 97 -10.95 1.68 6.11
CA TYR A 97 -9.65 2.09 6.64
C TYR A 97 -8.74 2.62 5.53
N VAL A 98 -7.90 3.60 5.85
CA VAL A 98 -6.69 3.84 5.07
C VAL A 98 -5.60 2.93 5.63
N VAL A 99 -4.80 2.31 4.77
CA VAL A 99 -3.64 1.51 5.17
C VAL A 99 -2.39 2.19 4.64
N PHE A 100 -1.38 2.34 5.49
CA PHE A 100 -0.02 2.69 5.08
C PHE A 100 0.91 1.54 5.49
N ALA A 101 1.52 0.88 4.52
CA ALA A 101 2.36 -0.30 4.73
C ALA A 101 3.78 -0.04 4.25
N SER A 102 4.74 0.01 5.17
CA SER A 102 6.15 0.20 4.84
C SER A 102 6.81 -1.13 4.44
N GLN A 103 7.71 -1.11 3.44
CA GLN A 103 8.62 -2.23 3.19
C GLN A 103 9.87 -2.19 4.08
N TYR A 104 10.02 -1.12 4.88
CA TYR A 104 11.24 -0.74 5.60
C TYR A 104 12.39 -0.32 4.67
N ARG A 105 13.42 0.31 5.26
CA ARG A 105 14.58 0.83 4.52
C ARG A 105 15.37 -0.32 3.88
N GLY A 106 15.97 -0.07 2.72
CA GLY A 106 16.83 -1.04 2.02
C GLY A 106 16.10 -2.19 1.32
N ASN A 107 14.77 -2.24 1.42
CA ASN A 107 13.96 -3.35 0.89
C ASN A 107 13.21 -2.95 -0.37
N ASP A 108 12.92 -3.93 -1.25
CA ASP A 108 12.13 -3.73 -2.48
C ASP A 108 12.71 -2.62 -3.40
N GLY A 109 14.03 -2.46 -3.40
CA GLY A 109 14.74 -1.42 -4.14
C GLY A 109 14.74 -0.03 -3.49
N GLY A 110 14.29 0.08 -2.24
CA GLY A 110 14.42 1.29 -1.42
C GLY A 110 15.84 1.50 -0.89
N GLU A 111 16.10 2.70 -0.39
CA GLU A 111 17.39 3.14 0.17
C GLU A 111 17.49 2.83 1.67
N GLY A 112 18.73 2.78 2.18
CA GLY A 112 19.05 2.54 3.59
C GLY A 112 19.15 1.07 3.96
N LYS A 113 18.93 0.77 5.24
CA LYS A 113 18.92 -0.58 5.81
C LYS A 113 17.97 -0.62 7.01
N ASP A 114 17.26 -1.73 7.17
CA ASP A 114 16.39 -2.04 8.30
C ASP A 114 17.16 -2.49 9.55
#